data_AF-A0A2S9Y630-F1
#
_entry.id   AF-A0A2S9Y630-F1
#
_cell.length_a   1.000
_cell.length_b   1.000
_cell.length_c   1.000
_cell.angle_alpha   90.00
_cell.angle_beta   90.00
_cell.angle_gamma   90.00
#
_symmetry.space_group_name_H-M   'P 1'
#
loop_
_entity.id
_entity.type
_entity.pdbx_description
1 polymer ?
#
loop_
_entity_poly.entity_id
_entity_poly.type
_entity_poly.pdbx_seq_one_letter_code
_entity_poly.pdbx_strand_id
1 'polypeptide(L)'
;MTTMPHLAAMDWDHDNQLQHATAGTEQVYFQYVGGIRSLKYTEKQGSTTEKRIYFGPFELYRKRINGALDLERESLHVSDGTGRICIVETKAVDSGSSVGSPTGIWRYQLSNHLGAAATRSTAPGR
;
A
#
# COMPACT_ATOMS: atom_id res chain seq x y z
N MET A 1 -1.23 -12.37 -20.67
CA MET A 1 -2.29 -13.01 -19.86
C MET A 1 -3.42 -11.99 -19.74
N THR A 2 -4.58 -12.25 -20.32
CA THR A 2 -5.65 -11.24 -20.47
C THR A 2 -6.84 -11.44 -19.52
N THR A 3 -6.86 -12.54 -18.77
CA THR A 3 -7.95 -12.87 -17.84
C THR A 3 -7.40 -13.54 -16.58
N MET A 4 -8.04 -13.30 -15.43
CA MET A 4 -7.83 -14.05 -14.18
C MET A 4 -9.20 -14.39 -13.57
N PRO A 5 -9.40 -15.59 -12.98
CA PRO A 5 -10.74 -16.06 -12.56
C PRO A 5 -11.49 -15.16 -11.58
N HIS A 6 -10.77 -14.34 -10.81
CA HIS A 6 -11.33 -13.48 -9.75
C HIS A 6 -11.32 -11.98 -10.13
N LEU A 7 -10.85 -11.64 -11.33
CA LEU A 7 -10.82 -10.27 -11.85
C LEU A 7 -11.79 -10.18 -13.01
N ALA A 8 -12.78 -9.30 -12.88
CA ALA A 8 -13.81 -9.11 -13.90
C ALA A 8 -13.28 -8.37 -15.14
N ALA A 9 -12.24 -7.55 -14.96
CA ALA A 9 -11.54 -6.85 -16.04
C ALA A 9 -10.06 -6.69 -15.70
N MET A 10 -9.24 -6.62 -16.75
CA MET A 10 -7.80 -6.37 -16.68
C MET A 10 -7.39 -5.59 -17.92
N ASP A 11 -6.97 -4.34 -17.74
CA ASP A 11 -6.50 -3.50 -18.83
C ASP A 11 -5.01 -3.22 -18.66
N TRP A 12 -4.31 -3.20 -19.80
CA TRP A 12 -2.86 -3.06 -19.87
C TRP A 12 -2.51 -1.77 -20.61
N ASP A 13 -1.42 -1.13 -20.23
CA ASP A 13 -0.87 0.00 -20.97
C ASP A 13 -0.02 -0.45 -22.18
N HIS A 14 0.55 0.52 -22.89
CA HIS A 14 1.37 0.27 -24.08
C HIS A 14 2.69 -0.45 -23.78
N ASP A 15 3.16 -0.41 -22.53
CA ASP A 15 4.36 -1.08 -22.05
C ASP A 15 4.06 -2.48 -21.48
N ASN A 16 2.84 -2.99 -21.69
CA ASN A 16 2.34 -4.26 -21.15
C ASN A 16 2.35 -4.31 -19.61
N GLN A 17 2.09 -3.17 -18.95
CA GLN A 17 1.93 -3.09 -17.50
C GLN A 17 0.45 -3.01 -17.16
N LEU A 18 0.02 -3.72 -16.12
CA LEU A 18 -1.38 -3.75 -15.72
C LEU A 18 -1.79 -2.37 -15.20
N GLN A 19 -2.55 -1.60 -15.96
CA GLN A 19 -2.94 -0.23 -15.60
C GLN A 19 -4.26 -0.19 -14.82
N HIS A 20 -5.14 -1.16 -15.02
CA HIS A 20 -6.43 -1.23 -14.37
C HIS A 20 -6.90 -2.68 -14.18
N ALA A 21 -7.61 -2.94 -13.09
CA ALA A 21 -8.34 -4.18 -12.86
C ALA A 21 -9.61 -3.94 -12.05
N THR A 22 -10.65 -4.70 -12.38
CA THR A 22 -11.88 -4.76 -11.57
C THR A 22 -11.83 -5.98 -10.65
N ALA A 23 -11.75 -5.76 -9.34
CA ALA A 23 -11.66 -6.80 -8.31
C ALA A 23 -12.93 -6.79 -7.44
N GLY A 24 -13.87 -7.70 -7.73
CA GLY A 24 -15.19 -7.66 -7.09
C GLY A 24 -15.92 -6.36 -7.45
N THR A 25 -16.18 -5.52 -6.45
CA THR A 25 -16.81 -4.19 -6.64
C THR A 25 -15.80 -3.04 -6.69
N GLU A 26 -14.51 -3.32 -6.57
CA GLU A 26 -13.46 -2.30 -6.55
C GLU A 26 -12.87 -2.08 -7.95
N GLN A 27 -12.64 -0.81 -8.31
CA GLN A 27 -11.81 -0.44 -9.46
C GLN A 27 -10.42 -0.09 -8.97
N VAL A 28 -9.41 -0.79 -9.48
CA VAL A 28 -8.02 -0.65 -9.04
C VAL A 28 -7.16 -0.19 -10.20
N TYR A 29 -6.50 0.95 -10.03
CA TYR A 29 -5.64 1.57 -11.03
C TYR A 29 -4.20 1.57 -10.55
N PHE A 30 -3.28 1.44 -11.50
CA PHE A 30 -1.85 1.41 -11.25
C PHE A 30 -1.14 2.40 -12.16
N GLN A 31 -0.08 3.01 -11.65
CA GLN A 31 0.82 3.82 -12.45
C GLN A 31 2.25 3.38 -12.20
N TYR A 32 3.06 3.52 -13.23
CA TYR A 32 4.44 3.06 -13.26
C TYR A 32 5.36 4.18 -13.75
N VAL A 33 6.61 4.14 -13.26
CA VAL A 33 7.71 4.98 -13.74
C VAL A 33 8.90 4.06 -13.94
N GLY A 34 9.40 3.96 -15.17
CA GLY A 34 10.51 3.06 -15.50
C GLY A 34 10.20 1.58 -15.21
N GLY A 35 8.95 1.15 -15.40
CA GLY A 35 8.50 -0.22 -15.12
C GLY A 35 8.27 -0.54 -13.63
N ILE A 36 8.54 0.40 -12.72
CA ILE A 36 8.32 0.24 -11.28
C ILE A 36 7.00 0.92 -10.91
N ARG A 37 6.14 0.21 -10.18
CA ARG A 37 4.86 0.77 -9.73
C ARG A 37 5.10 1.96 -8.78
N SER A 38 4.67 3.15 -9.20
CA SER A 38 4.77 4.39 -8.44
C SER A 38 3.48 4.76 -7.70
N LEU A 39 2.34 4.20 -8.14
CA LEU A 39 1.04 4.49 -7.55
C LEU A 39 0.10 3.30 -7.65
N LYS A 40 -0.74 3.14 -6.62
CA LYS A 40 -1.96 2.33 -6.65
C LYS A 40 -3.12 3.21 -6.19
N TYR A 41 -4.20 3.25 -6.95
CA TYR A 41 -5.45 3.90 -6.58
C TYR A 41 -6.58 2.89 -6.61
N THR A 42 -7.45 2.93 -5.61
CA THR A 42 -8.59 2.02 -5.48
C THR A 42 -9.84 2.82 -5.19
N GLU A 43 -10.84 2.65 -6.03
CA GLU A 43 -12.21 3.13 -5.81
C GLU A 43 -13.02 1.97 -5.24
N LYS A 44 -13.59 2.19 -4.06
CA LYS A 44 -14.46 1.23 -3.38
C LYS A 44 -15.91 1.67 -3.46
N GLN A 45 -16.82 0.73 -3.21
CA GLN A 45 -18.23 1.03 -3.04
C GLN A 45 -18.43 2.04 -1.89
N GLY A 46 -19.38 2.97 -2.03
CA GLY A 46 -19.71 3.93 -0.97
C GLY A 46 -18.69 5.09 -0.84
N SER A 47 -18.23 5.63 -1.97
CA SER A 47 -17.41 6.86 -2.07
C SER A 47 -16.08 6.81 -1.32
N THR A 48 -15.59 5.62 -0.97
CA THR A 48 -14.28 5.45 -0.35
C THR A 48 -13.22 5.29 -1.43
N THR A 49 -12.14 6.06 -1.31
CA THR A 49 -10.99 5.94 -2.23
C THR A 49 -9.72 5.75 -1.43
N GLU A 50 -8.84 4.88 -1.91
CA GLU A 50 -7.55 4.60 -1.31
C GLU A 50 -6.45 4.88 -2.32
N LYS A 51 -5.45 5.67 -1.93
CA LYS A 51 -4.30 5.99 -2.75
C LYS A 51 -3.03 5.59 -2.01
N ARG A 52 -2.17 4.82 -2.65
CA ARG A 52 -0.81 4.53 -2.17
C ARG A 52 0.19 5.04 -3.19
N ILE A 53 1.09 5.90 -2.76
CA ILE A 53 2.23 6.40 -3.54
C ILE A 53 3.47 5.67 -3.06
N TYR A 54 4.26 5.14 -4.00
CA TYR A 54 5.49 4.41 -3.74
C TYR A 54 6.69 5.28 -4.13
N PHE A 55 7.64 5.43 -3.21
CA PHE A 55 8.89 6.15 -3.46
C PHE A 55 10.05 5.42 -2.78
N GLY A 56 10.68 4.50 -3.52
CA GLY A 56 11.74 3.65 -2.98
C GLY A 56 11.26 2.86 -1.75
N PRO A 57 11.93 2.98 -0.59
CA PRO A 57 11.52 2.30 0.65
C PRO A 57 10.34 2.97 1.36
N PHE A 58 9.82 4.09 0.85
CA PHE A 58 8.76 4.86 1.48
C PHE A 58 7.41 4.67 0.76
N GLU A 59 6.34 4.54 1.53
CA GLU A 59 4.97 4.56 1.02
C GLU A 59 4.14 5.63 1.74
N LEU A 60 3.36 6.41 0.97
CA LEU A 60 2.33 7.28 1.51
C LEU A 60 0.95 6.72 1.15
N TYR A 61 0.20 6.30 2.17
CA TYR A 61 -1.17 5.83 2.04
C TYR A 61 -2.16 6.90 2.49
N ARG A 62 -3.17 7.17 1.66
CA ARG A 62 -4.29 8.05 1.95
C ARG A 62 -5.60 7.33 1.69
N LYS A 63 -6.51 7.37 2.66
CA LYS A 63 -7.91 6.98 2.49
C LYS A 63 -8.78 8.22 2.57
N ARG A 64 -9.72 8.35 1.63
CA ARG A 64 -10.76 9.38 1.65
C ARG A 64 -12.14 8.76 1.67
N ILE A 65 -13.06 9.37 2.40
CA ILE A 65 -14.48 9.03 2.43
C ILE A 65 -15.25 10.27 1.99
N ASN A 66 -16.08 10.17 0.95
CA ASN A 66 -16.81 11.31 0.39
C ASN A 66 -15.90 12.50 0.05
N GLY A 67 -14.68 12.22 -0.43
CA GLY A 67 -13.67 13.25 -0.76
C GLY A 67 -12.87 13.80 0.43
N ALA A 68 -13.35 13.62 1.68
CA ALA A 68 -12.64 14.05 2.88
C ALA A 68 -11.52 13.06 3.26
N LEU A 69 -10.35 13.57 3.68
CA LEU A 69 -9.24 12.73 4.17
C LEU A 69 -9.64 12.07 5.50
N ASP A 70 -9.61 10.74 5.53
CA ASP A 70 -9.99 9.92 6.70
C ASP A 70 -8.76 9.33 7.39
N LEU A 71 -7.78 8.86 6.62
CA LEU A 71 -6.53 8.29 7.13
C LEU A 71 -5.37 8.70 6.23
N GLU A 72 -4.29 9.13 6.85
CA GLU A 72 -2.99 9.32 6.21
C GLU A 72 -1.92 8.57 7.00
N ARG A 73 -1.23 7.64 6.33
CA ARG A 73 -0.20 6.80 6.93
C ARG A 73 1.03 6.76 6.05
N GLU A 74 2.16 7.01 6.67
CA GLU A 74 3.47 6.83 6.09
C GLU A 74 4.05 5.49 6.53
N SER A 75 4.70 4.78 5.63
CA SER A 75 5.41 3.53 5.92
C SER A 75 6.84 3.63 5.39
N LEU A 76 7.83 3.41 6.25
CA LEU A 76 9.23 3.27 5.87
C LEU A 76 9.67 1.81 5.99
N HIS A 77 10.17 1.25 4.89
CA HIS A 77 10.64 -0.12 4.82
C HIS A 77 12.16 -0.13 5.09
N VAL A 78 12.56 -0.76 6.18
CA VAL A 78 13.97 -0.88 6.60
C VAL A 78 14.49 -2.26 6.19
N SER A 79 15.67 -2.27 5.56
CA SER A 79 16.33 -3.48 5.05
C SER A 79 17.82 -3.45 5.40
N ASP A 80 18.43 -4.61 5.60
CA ASP A 80 19.87 -4.77 5.92
C ASP A 80 20.70 -5.33 4.75
N GLY A 81 20.16 -5.25 3.53
CA GLY A 81 20.77 -5.83 2.33
C GLY A 81 20.39 -7.29 2.07
N THR A 82 19.80 -8.00 3.03
CA THR A 82 19.29 -9.37 2.83
C THR A 82 17.78 -9.44 2.62
N GLY A 83 17.09 -8.32 2.85
CA GLY A 83 15.65 -8.18 2.68
C GLY A 83 15.09 -7.19 3.68
N ARG A 84 13.76 -7.06 3.69
CA ARG A 84 13.06 -6.19 4.63
C ARG A 84 13.03 -6.81 6.02
N ILE A 85 13.56 -6.08 7.00
CA ILE A 85 13.62 -6.50 8.42
C ILE A 85 12.62 -5.76 9.29
N CYS A 86 12.17 -4.57 8.89
CA CYS A 86 11.22 -3.77 9.67
C CYS A 86 10.41 -2.84 8.77
N ILE A 87 9.20 -2.50 9.22
CA ILE A 87 8.40 -1.39 8.70
C ILE A 87 8.09 -0.45 9.86
N VAL A 88 8.39 0.83 9.69
CA VAL A 88 7.98 1.88 10.61
C VAL A 88 6.75 2.57 10.02
N GLU A 89 5.61 2.48 10.70
CA GLU A 89 4.36 3.09 10.28
C GLU A 89 4.03 4.29 11.17
N THR A 90 3.78 5.46 10.57
CA THR A 90 3.38 6.67 11.29
C THR A 90 2.05 7.17 10.72
N LYS A 91 1.08 7.48 11.58
CA LYS A 91 -0.19 8.09 11.15
C LYS A 91 -0.17 9.59 11.38
N ALA A 92 -0.41 10.36 10.32
CA ALA A 92 -0.57 11.82 10.40
C ALA A 92 -2.04 12.23 10.55
N VAL A 93 -2.97 11.42 10.02
CA VAL A 93 -4.42 11.61 10.16
C VAL A 93 -5.05 10.27 10.52
N ASP A 94 -5.95 10.24 11.48
CA ASP A 94 -6.72 9.04 11.88
C ASP A 94 -8.18 9.43 12.13
N SER A 95 -9.10 8.73 11.47
CA SER A 95 -10.55 9.01 11.51
C SER A 95 -10.91 10.49 11.24
N GLY A 96 -10.26 11.08 10.23
CA GLY A 96 -10.50 12.44 9.77
C GLY A 96 -9.85 13.55 10.62
N SER A 97 -9.13 13.19 11.69
CA SER A 97 -8.48 14.15 12.58
C SER A 97 -6.96 14.08 12.48
N SER A 98 -6.29 15.24 12.46
CA SER A 98 -4.83 15.32 12.53
C SER A 98 -4.33 14.75 13.86
N VAL A 99 -3.31 13.90 13.79
CA VAL A 99 -2.63 13.35 14.96
C VAL A 99 -1.62 14.40 15.44
N GLY A 100 -1.86 15.01 16.60
CA GLY A 100 -1.05 16.13 17.10
C GLY A 100 0.40 15.77 17.41
N SER A 101 0.68 14.52 17.79
CA SER A 101 2.03 13.99 17.99
C SER A 101 2.13 12.57 17.40
N PRO A 102 2.39 12.44 16.09
CA PRO A 102 2.49 11.15 15.44
C PRO A 102 3.60 10.29 16.05
N THR A 103 3.29 9.04 16.38
CA THR A 103 4.27 8.07 16.90
C THR A 103 4.44 6.92 15.92
N GLY A 104 5.70 6.50 15.75
CA GLY A 104 6.05 5.38 14.87
C GLY A 104 5.74 4.03 15.50
N ILE A 105 5.00 3.20 14.79
CA ILE A 105 4.78 1.79 15.13
C ILE A 105 5.79 0.95 14.36
N TRP A 106 6.69 0.30 15.11
CA TRP A 106 7.74 -0.56 14.55
C TRP A 106 7.23 -1.98 14.41
N ARG A 107 7.25 -2.49 13.18
CA ARG A 107 6.77 -3.82 12.85
C ARG A 107 7.90 -4.63 12.25
N TYR A 108 8.52 -5.47 13.07
CA TYR A 108 9.63 -6.33 12.66
C TYR A 108 9.10 -7.51 11.85
N GLN A 109 9.84 -7.87 10.81
CA GLN A 109 9.54 -9.00 9.93
C GLN A 109 10.64 -10.04 10.07
N LEU A 110 10.27 -11.24 10.49
CA LEU A 110 11.14 -12.41 10.42
C LEU A 110 10.84 -13.13 9.10
N SER A 111 11.83 -13.18 8.22
CA SER A 111 11.69 -13.80 6.90
C SER A 111 12.29 -15.20 6.88
N ASN A 112 11.71 -16.09 6.08
CA ASN A 112 12.31 -17.40 5.80
C ASN A 112 13.42 -17.29 4.73
N HIS A 113 14.03 -18.42 4.37
CA HIS A 113 15.12 -18.50 3.39
C HIS A 113 14.75 -18.03 1.97
N LEU A 114 13.46 -17.85 1.67
CA LEU A 114 12.96 -17.32 0.39
C LEU A 114 12.60 -15.82 0.49
N GLY A 115 12.86 -15.17 1.62
CA GLY A 115 12.51 -13.77 1.86
C GLY A 115 11.01 -13.54 2.16
N ALA A 116 10.22 -14.61 2.31
CA ALA A 116 8.82 -14.49 2.68
C ALA A 116 8.67 -14.23 4.19
N ALA A 117 7.78 -13.31 4.55
CA ALA A 117 7.46 -13.03 5.95
C ALA A 117 6.84 -14.26 6.63
N ALA A 118 7.50 -14.79 7.66
CA ALA A 118 6.97 -15.88 8.48
C ALA A 118 6.17 -15.34 9.67
N THR A 119 6.71 -14.35 10.39
CA THR A 119 6.07 -13.74 11.56
C THR A 119 6.29 -12.22 11.55
N ARG A 120 5.30 -11.47 12.04
CA ARG A 120 5.37 -10.02 12.26
C ARG A 120 5.15 -9.72 13.74
N SER A 121 6.03 -8.93 14.35
CA SER A 121 5.88 -8.48 15.75
C SER A 121 5.87 -6.96 15.83
N THR A 122 5.18 -6.40 16.82
CA THR A 122 5.12 -4.95 17.07
C THR A 122 5.90 -4.60 18.34
N ALA A 123 6.63 -3.48 18.37
CA ALA A 123 7.25 -3.00 19.62
C ALA A 123 6.21 -2.31 20.55
N PRO A 124 6.27 -2.53 21.89
CA PRO A 124 7.21 -3.36 22.63
C PRO A 124 6.61 -4.75 22.86
N GLY A 125 6.75 -5.66 21.90
CA GLY A 125 6.35 -7.06 22.03
C GLY A 125 4.84 -7.28 22.21
N ARG A 126 4.06 -7.19 21.14
CA ARG A 126 2.89 -8.06 20.92
C ARG A 126 2.84 -8.51 19.47
#